data_AF-A0AAN4UNV3-F1
#
_entry.id   AF-A0AAN4UNV3-F1
#
_cell.length_a   1.000
_cell.length_b   1.000
_cell.length_c   1.000
_cell.angle_alpha   90.00
_cell.angle_beta   90.00
_cell.angle_gamma   90.00
#
_symmetry.space_group_name_H-M   'P 1'
#
loop_
_entity.id
_entity.type
_entity.pdbx_description
1 polymer ?
#
loop_
_entity_poly.entity_id
_entity_poly.type
_entity_poly.pdbx_seq_one_letter_code
_entity_poly.pdbx_strand_id
1 'polypeptide(L)'
;MHQSLPVSAQAQGFVLKGFAADGFGDHPRSRSAHAIRVYNGARQRPVSITHMHGLRDLRVTCGDFNVEPGSETLNHLADHGFTELVTTRGFAGTRTAHYEKPGRFADYMLVNSEDAVRRFDVIRSPEVSDHCPLVLEV
;
A
#
# COMPACT_ATOMS: atom_id res chain seq x y z
N MET A 1 19.87 -21.74 -20.32
CA MET A 1 19.15 -22.11 -19.08
C MET A 1 18.14 -21.00 -18.78
N HIS A 2 16.87 -21.33 -18.55
CA HIS A 2 15.90 -20.34 -18.07
C HIS A 2 16.17 -20.12 -16.56
N GLN A 3 16.37 -18.88 -16.12
CA GLN A 3 16.38 -18.58 -14.69
C GLN A 3 14.93 -18.72 -14.17
N SER A 4 14.69 -19.70 -13.30
CA SER A 4 13.41 -19.84 -12.58
C SER A 4 13.43 -18.97 -11.32
N LEU A 5 12.38 -18.19 -11.12
CA LEU A 5 12.12 -17.45 -9.89
C LEU A 5 11.11 -18.27 -9.06
N PRO A 6 11.52 -18.96 -7.98
CA PRO A 6 10.59 -19.77 -7.20
C PRO A 6 9.53 -18.88 -6.53
N VAL A 7 8.27 -19.30 -6.61
CA VAL A 7 7.16 -18.69 -5.86
C VAL A 7 7.26 -19.15 -4.40
N SER A 8 7.45 -18.22 -3.48
CA SER A 8 7.56 -18.48 -2.04
C SER A 8 6.28 -18.16 -1.26
N ALA A 9 5.36 -17.39 -1.83
CA ALA A 9 4.02 -17.18 -1.29
C ALA A 9 3.02 -16.80 -2.39
N GLN A 10 1.74 -17.07 -2.16
CA GLN A 10 0.64 -16.61 -2.99
C GLN A 10 -0.58 -16.28 -2.12
N ALA A 11 -1.33 -15.25 -2.51
CA ALA A 11 -2.59 -14.87 -1.90
C ALA A 11 -3.56 -14.43 -2.99
N GLN A 12 -4.79 -14.94 -2.94
CA GLN A 12 -5.87 -14.53 -3.83
C GLN A 12 -7.04 -14.04 -3.00
N GLY A 13 -7.69 -12.98 -3.46
CA GLY A 13 -8.86 -12.42 -2.82
C GLY A 13 -9.65 -11.57 -3.79
N PHE A 14 -10.51 -10.73 -3.24
CA PHE A 14 -11.30 -9.78 -3.99
C PHE A 14 -11.01 -8.36 -3.48
N VAL A 15 -10.77 -7.43 -4.39
CA VAL A 15 -10.68 -5.98 -4.13
C VAL A 15 -12.08 -5.38 -3.94
N LEU A 16 -13.07 -5.94 -4.64
CA LEU A 16 -14.45 -5.52 -4.58
C LEU A 16 -15.37 -6.73 -4.51
N LYS A 17 -16.36 -6.69 -3.61
CA LYS A 17 -17.29 -7.78 -3.29
C LYS A 17 -16.54 -9.10 -2.99
N GLY A 18 -17.18 -10.24 -3.23
CA GLY A 18 -16.61 -11.56 -3.02
C GLY A 18 -16.96 -12.51 -4.15
N PHE A 19 -16.61 -13.78 -3.95
CA PHE A 19 -17.05 -14.85 -4.84
C PHE A 19 -18.58 -14.94 -4.85
N ALA A 20 -19.16 -15.09 -6.04
CA ALA A 20 -20.58 -15.36 -6.25
C ALA A 20 -20.69 -16.50 -7.25
N ALA A 21 -21.34 -17.59 -6.85
CA ALA A 21 -21.47 -18.80 -7.66
C ALA A 21 -22.62 -18.70 -8.68
N ASP A 22 -23.56 -17.80 -8.44
CA ASP A 22 -24.85 -17.64 -9.12
C ASP A 22 -24.85 -16.45 -10.10
N GLY A 23 -23.67 -15.96 -10.46
CA GLY A 23 -23.47 -14.89 -11.45
C GLY A 23 -22.77 -13.67 -10.87
N PHE A 24 -22.87 -12.54 -11.57
CA PHE A 24 -22.05 -11.37 -11.26
C PHE A 24 -22.70 -10.34 -10.30
N GLY A 25 -23.92 -10.60 -9.79
CA GLY A 25 -24.69 -9.68 -8.92
C GLY A 25 -25.09 -8.37 -9.59
N ASP A 26 -25.29 -7.29 -8.82
CA ASP A 26 -25.45 -5.93 -9.37
C ASP A 26 -24.10 -5.24 -9.62
N HIS A 27 -24.07 -4.18 -10.43
CA HIS A 27 -22.89 -3.32 -10.51
C HIS A 27 -22.69 -2.57 -9.16
N PRO A 28 -21.45 -2.40 -8.67
CA PRO A 28 -20.19 -2.82 -9.27
C PRO A 28 -19.88 -4.30 -9.11
N ARG A 29 -19.19 -4.85 -10.11
CA ARG A 29 -18.88 -6.28 -10.25
C ARG A 29 -17.72 -6.68 -9.32
N SER A 30 -17.71 -7.92 -8.85
CA SER A 30 -16.57 -8.44 -8.08
C SER A 30 -15.26 -8.32 -8.85
N ARG A 31 -14.17 -8.00 -8.14
CA ARG A 31 -12.84 -7.79 -8.72
C ARG A 31 -11.82 -8.60 -7.96
N SER A 32 -11.09 -9.49 -8.64
CA SER A 32 -10.05 -10.29 -8.00
C SER A 32 -8.76 -9.49 -7.78
N ALA A 33 -8.10 -9.79 -6.67
CA ALA A 33 -6.69 -9.52 -6.44
C ALA A 33 -5.94 -10.85 -6.41
N HIS A 34 -4.76 -10.88 -7.03
CA HIS A 34 -3.84 -11.99 -6.91
C HIS A 34 -2.45 -11.45 -6.65
N ALA A 35 -1.90 -11.79 -5.49
CA ALA A 35 -0.53 -11.50 -5.10
C ALA A 35 0.30 -12.78 -5.14
N ILE A 36 1.49 -12.70 -5.70
CA ILE A 36 2.53 -13.72 -5.59
C ILE A 36 3.80 -13.09 -5.03
N ARG A 37 4.56 -13.86 -4.26
CA ARG A 37 5.93 -13.51 -3.87
C ARG A 37 6.87 -14.49 -4.53
N VAL A 38 7.83 -13.96 -5.27
CA VAL A 38 8.92 -14.74 -5.87
C VAL A 38 10.23 -14.40 -5.19
N TYR A 39 11.17 -15.35 -5.13
CA TYR A 39 12.51 -15.10 -4.62
C TYR A 39 13.50 -14.88 -5.76
N ASN A 40 14.14 -13.71 -5.82
CA ASN A 40 15.20 -13.45 -6.79
C ASN A 40 16.53 -13.91 -6.21
N GLY A 41 16.96 -15.11 -6.61
CA GLY A 41 18.24 -15.70 -6.16
C GLY A 41 19.48 -14.90 -6.59
N ALA A 42 19.46 -14.20 -7.71
CA ALA A 42 20.59 -13.37 -8.14
C ALA A 42 20.76 -12.11 -7.26
N ARG A 43 19.66 -11.57 -6.73
CA ARG A 43 19.65 -10.37 -5.88
C ARG A 43 19.43 -10.65 -4.39
N GLN A 44 19.33 -11.93 -4.01
CA GLN A 44 19.11 -12.39 -2.64
C GLN A 44 17.95 -11.64 -1.95
N ARG A 45 16.83 -11.44 -2.65
CA ARG A 45 15.68 -10.71 -2.10
C ARG A 45 14.34 -11.25 -2.63
N PRO A 46 13.27 -11.20 -1.81
CA PRO A 46 11.91 -11.44 -2.30
C PRO A 46 11.40 -10.26 -3.13
N VAL A 47 10.52 -10.55 -4.09
CA VAL A 47 9.74 -9.57 -4.85
C VAL A 47 8.27 -10.00 -4.76
N SER A 48 7.40 -9.11 -4.31
CA SER A 48 5.95 -9.35 -4.29
C SER A 48 5.32 -8.64 -5.49
N ILE A 49 4.51 -9.35 -6.26
CA ILE A 49 3.80 -8.86 -7.44
C ILE A 49 2.32 -9.03 -7.15
N THR A 50 1.55 -7.94 -7.26
CA THR A 50 0.10 -7.98 -7.06
C THR A 50 -0.59 -7.51 -8.33
N HIS A 51 -1.45 -8.36 -8.89
CA HIS A 51 -2.33 -8.05 -10.00
C HIS A 51 -3.75 -7.84 -9.48
N MET A 52 -4.37 -6.72 -9.83
CA MET A 52 -5.73 -6.36 -9.44
C MET A 52 -6.53 -5.92 -10.68
N HIS A 53 -7.73 -6.46 -10.87
CA HIS A 53 -8.63 -6.05 -11.95
C HIS A 53 -9.57 -4.94 -11.50
N GLY A 54 -9.82 -3.94 -12.34
CA GLY A 54 -10.95 -3.02 -12.16
C GLY A 54 -10.86 -2.02 -11.00
N LEU A 55 -9.66 -1.63 -10.59
CA LEU A 55 -9.39 -0.50 -9.68
C LEU A 55 -9.72 0.87 -10.32
N ARG A 56 -10.82 0.99 -11.07
CA ARG A 56 -11.15 2.23 -11.78
C ARG A 56 -11.70 3.34 -10.86
N ASP A 57 -12.09 3.00 -9.63
CA ASP A 57 -12.86 3.94 -8.79
C ASP A 57 -12.08 4.48 -7.58
N LEU A 58 -11.13 3.73 -7.00
CA LEU A 58 -10.18 4.21 -5.98
C LEU A 58 -9.01 3.23 -5.84
N ARG A 59 -7.78 3.73 -5.83
CA ARG A 59 -6.53 3.00 -5.62
C ARG A 59 -5.87 3.56 -4.38
N VAL A 60 -5.57 2.69 -3.43
CA VAL A 60 -4.77 3.00 -2.25
C VAL A 60 -3.51 2.15 -2.31
N THR A 61 -2.35 2.77 -2.14
CA THR A 61 -1.06 2.11 -1.95
C THR A 61 -0.52 2.52 -0.60
N CYS A 62 -0.21 1.57 0.28
CA CYS A 62 0.32 1.87 1.61
C CYS A 62 1.38 0.86 2.02
N GLY A 63 2.27 1.27 2.91
CA GLY A 63 3.27 0.40 3.51
C GLY A 63 4.45 1.18 4.08
N ASP A 64 5.42 0.42 4.61
CA ASP A 64 6.72 0.94 5.01
C ASP A 64 7.66 0.99 3.80
N PHE A 65 7.90 2.18 3.29
CA PHE A 65 8.80 2.45 2.17
C PHE A 65 10.23 2.71 2.65
N ASN A 66 10.44 3.05 3.93
CA ASN A 66 11.73 3.48 4.49
C ASN A 66 12.44 4.56 3.64
N VAL A 67 11.69 5.56 3.18
CA VAL A 67 12.20 6.72 2.43
C VAL A 67 11.80 8.03 3.09
N GLU A 68 12.60 9.07 2.89
CA GLU A 68 12.28 10.43 3.35
C GLU A 68 11.31 11.15 2.38
N PRO A 69 10.60 12.19 2.86
CA PRO A 69 9.81 13.06 2.00
C PRO A 69 10.64 13.62 0.83
N GLY A 70 10.05 13.64 -0.37
CA GLY A 70 10.73 14.08 -1.59
C GLY A 70 11.65 13.03 -2.25
N SER A 71 11.67 11.80 -1.74
CA SER A 71 12.39 10.69 -2.38
C SER A 71 11.91 10.40 -3.81
N GLU A 72 12.80 9.86 -4.64
CA GLU A 72 12.49 9.48 -6.02
C GLU A 72 11.30 8.50 -6.12
N THR A 73 11.18 7.56 -5.17
CA THR A 73 10.06 6.62 -5.10
C THR A 73 8.72 7.33 -4.97
N LEU A 74 8.63 8.33 -4.08
CA LEU A 74 7.39 9.09 -3.90
C LEU A 74 7.10 9.98 -5.12
N ASN A 75 8.13 10.56 -5.73
CA ASN A 75 8.00 11.35 -6.95
C ASN A 75 7.45 10.49 -8.11
N HIS A 76 7.99 9.28 -8.31
CA HIS A 76 7.47 8.35 -9.33
C HIS A 76 6.00 8.00 -9.09
N LEU A 77 5.59 7.77 -7.84
CA LEU A 77 4.19 7.48 -7.54
C LEU A 77 3.29 8.70 -7.81
N ALA A 78 3.76 9.90 -7.46
CA ALA A 78 3.07 11.15 -7.76
C ALA A 78 2.90 11.35 -9.28
N ASP A 79 3.94 11.12 -10.07
CA ASP A 79 3.90 11.19 -11.53
C ASP A 79 2.88 10.22 -12.15
N HIS A 80 2.55 9.14 -11.44
CA HIS A 80 1.53 8.15 -11.85
C HIS A 80 0.13 8.43 -11.27
N GLY A 81 -0.08 9.65 -10.74
CA GLY A 81 -1.38 10.14 -10.28
C GLY A 81 -1.76 9.67 -8.89
N PHE A 82 -0.78 9.50 -7.99
CA PHE A 82 -1.05 9.25 -6.58
C PHE A 82 -0.71 10.47 -5.72
N THR A 83 -1.63 10.86 -4.83
CA THR A 83 -1.36 11.78 -3.73
C THR A 83 -0.98 10.99 -2.48
N GLU A 84 0.22 11.23 -1.96
CA GLU A 84 0.69 10.73 -0.66
C GLU A 84 0.06 11.55 0.47
N LEU A 85 -0.57 10.93 1.47
CA LEU A 85 -1.43 11.61 2.46
C LEU A 85 -0.73 12.05 3.76
N VAL A 86 0.40 11.46 4.15
CA VAL A 86 1.14 11.75 5.39
C VAL A 86 1.74 13.15 5.33
N THR A 87 2.58 13.41 4.32
CA THR A 87 3.31 14.68 4.21
C THR A 87 2.42 15.79 3.69
N THR A 88 1.55 15.50 2.72
CA THR A 88 0.64 16.51 2.14
C THR A 88 -0.41 17.01 3.13
N ARG A 89 -0.77 16.20 4.14
CA ARG A 89 -1.67 16.61 5.23
C ARG A 89 -0.92 17.09 6.48
N GLY A 90 0.39 17.30 6.39
CA GLY A 90 1.19 17.97 7.43
C GLY A 90 1.55 17.12 8.65
N PHE A 91 1.47 15.78 8.56
CA PHE A 91 1.92 14.93 9.66
C PHE A 91 3.45 14.96 9.78
N ALA A 92 3.95 15.12 11.01
CA ALA A 92 5.39 15.21 11.30
C ALA A 92 6.16 13.87 11.20
N GLY A 93 5.52 12.81 10.71
CA GLY A 93 6.11 11.47 10.57
C GLY A 93 5.25 10.35 11.12
N THR A 94 5.65 9.11 10.83
CA THR A 94 4.96 7.87 11.16
C THR A 94 5.71 7.02 12.18
N ARG A 95 6.75 7.58 12.82
CA ARG A 95 7.46 6.93 13.93
C ARG A 95 6.98 7.47 15.28
N THR A 96 7.04 6.64 16.31
CA THR A 96 6.71 6.97 17.73
C THR A 96 7.97 7.27 18.56
N ALA A 97 7.84 7.46 19.88
CA ALA A 97 9.01 7.66 20.75
C ALA A 97 9.91 6.41 20.84
N HIS A 98 9.39 5.21 20.54
CA HIS A 98 10.17 3.98 20.52
C HIS A 98 11.24 3.93 19.40
N TYR A 99 11.19 4.82 18.42
CA TYR A 99 12.20 4.95 17.38
C TYR A 99 13.21 6.05 17.72
N GLU A 100 14.41 5.64 18.16
CA GLU A 100 15.47 6.54 18.66
C GLU A 100 16.37 7.13 17.57
N LYS A 101 16.27 6.63 16.33
CA LYS A 101 17.13 7.06 15.22
C LYS A 101 16.59 8.35 14.57
N PRO A 102 17.46 9.12 13.87
CA PRO A 102 17.01 10.22 13.01
C PRO A 102 16.06 9.74 11.91
N GLY A 103 15.27 10.68 11.37
CA GLY A 103 14.23 10.38 10.39
C GLY A 103 12.94 9.94 11.07
N ARG A 104 11.81 10.51 10.65
CA ARG A 104 10.50 10.24 11.27
C ARG A 104 9.49 9.64 10.30
N PHE A 105 9.88 9.44 9.04
CA PHE A 105 9.01 8.92 8.00
C PHE A 105 9.49 7.54 7.55
N ALA A 106 8.57 6.61 7.44
CA ALA A 106 8.83 5.26 6.96
C ALA A 106 7.59 4.72 6.25
N ASP A 107 6.44 4.90 6.90
CA ASP A 107 5.14 4.50 6.39
C ASP A 107 4.50 5.62 5.58
N TYR A 108 3.89 5.24 4.47
CA TYR A 108 3.15 6.16 3.61
C TYR A 108 1.84 5.51 3.18
N MET A 109 0.85 6.35 2.90
CA MET A 109 -0.40 5.94 2.27
C MET A 109 -0.72 6.92 1.15
N LEU A 110 -0.88 6.40 -0.06
CA LEU A 110 -1.11 7.17 -1.26
C LEU A 110 -2.42 6.77 -1.92
N VAL A 111 -3.18 7.75 -2.40
CA VAL A 111 -4.47 7.56 -3.07
C VAL A 111 -4.47 8.18 -4.46
N ASN A 112 -5.22 7.63 -5.41
CA ASN A 112 -5.39 8.26 -6.72
C ASN A 112 -6.62 9.19 -6.84
N SER A 113 -7.38 9.37 -5.76
CA SER A 113 -8.52 10.28 -5.68
C SER A 113 -8.65 10.80 -4.25
N GLU A 114 -8.37 12.08 -4.05
CA GLU A 114 -8.49 12.73 -2.73
C GLU A 114 -9.93 12.97 -2.31
N ASP A 115 -10.83 13.21 -3.28
CA ASP A 115 -12.27 13.40 -3.04
C ASP A 115 -12.93 12.19 -2.38
N ALA A 116 -12.34 11.00 -2.56
CA ALA A 116 -12.79 9.78 -1.92
C ALA A 116 -12.33 9.65 -0.46
N VAL A 117 -11.47 10.55 0.05
CA VAL A 117 -10.94 10.47 1.42
C VAL A 117 -11.81 11.29 2.37
N ARG A 118 -12.63 10.60 3.18
CA ARG A 118 -13.41 11.23 4.26
C ARG A 118 -12.52 11.65 5.42
N ARG A 119 -11.56 10.81 5.80
CA ARG A 119 -10.64 11.06 6.91
C ARG A 119 -9.34 10.28 6.74
N PHE A 120 -8.22 10.87 7.15
CA PHE A 120 -6.93 10.19 7.23
C PHE A 120 -6.19 10.65 8.48
N ASP A 121 -5.67 9.70 9.27
CA ASP A 121 -4.95 9.98 10.51
C ASP A 121 -3.71 9.11 10.70
N VAL A 122 -2.70 9.69 11.34
CA VAL A 122 -1.55 8.99 11.93
C VAL A 122 -1.79 8.84 13.42
N ILE A 123 -2.10 7.62 13.88
CA ILE A 123 -2.43 7.37 15.29
C ILE A 123 -1.16 7.37 16.13
N ARG A 124 -1.02 8.36 17.02
CA ARG A 124 0.15 8.52 17.90
C ARG A 124 -0.03 7.97 19.31
N SER A 125 -1.27 7.75 19.74
CA SER A 125 -1.57 7.28 21.10
C SER A 125 -2.72 6.28 21.07
N PRO A 126 -2.64 5.15 21.81
CA PRO A 126 -1.47 4.72 22.58
C PRO A 126 -0.29 4.30 21.68
N GLU A 127 0.94 4.46 22.15
CA GLU A 127 2.11 3.91 21.46
C GLU A 127 2.17 2.39 21.69
N VAL A 128 2.18 1.62 20.60
CA VAL A 128 2.21 0.14 20.64
C VAL A 128 3.34 -0.47 19.80
N SER A 129 4.03 0.37 19.03
CA SER A 129 5.13 0.03 18.13
C SER A 129 5.99 1.28 17.91
N ASP A 130 7.20 1.11 17.37
CA ASP A 130 8.03 2.19 16.82
C ASP A 130 7.45 2.82 15.54
N HIS A 131 6.41 2.21 14.97
CA HIS A 131 5.57 2.76 13.89
C HIS A 131 4.19 3.20 14.41
N CYS A 132 3.68 4.28 13.83
CA CYS A 132 2.31 4.76 14.01
C CYS A 132 1.36 4.05 13.03
N PRO A 133 0.21 3.53 13.49
CA PRO A 133 -0.84 3.08 12.59
C PRO A 133 -1.36 4.22 11.69
N LEU A 134 -1.57 3.91 10.40
CA LEU A 134 -2.22 4.80 9.44
C LEU A 134 -3.68 4.37 9.26
N VAL A 135 -4.62 5.29 9.46
CA VAL A 135 -6.06 5.03 9.34
C VAL A 135 -6.63 5.88 8.22
N LEU A 136 -7.39 5.24 7.33
CA LEU A 136 -8.07 5.87 6.20
C LEU A 136 -9.56 5.52 6.24
N GLU A 137 -10.41 6.54 6.15
CA GLU A 137 -11.85 6.41 5.93
C GLU A 137 -12.19 6.97 4.55
N VAL A 138 -12.96 6.20 3.77
CA VAL A 138 -13.42 6.51 2.41
C VAL A 138 -14.94 6.55 2.31
#